data_AF-A0A2T2TIF7-F1
#
_entry.id   AF-A0A2T2TIF7-F1
#
_cell.length_a   1.000
_cell.length_b   1.000
_cell.length_c   1.000
_cell.angle_alpha   90.00
_cell.angle_beta   90.00
_cell.angle_gamma   90.00
#
_symmetry.space_group_name_H-M   'P 1'
#
loop_
_entity.id
_entity.type
_entity.pdbx_description
1 polymer ?
#
loop_
_entity_poly.entity_id
_entity_poly.type
_entity_poly.pdbx_seq_one_letter_code
_entity_poly.pdbx_strand_id
1 'polypeptide(L)'
;QHSIEFYSDFVAPYPYPNAINVAGRVQGMEYPQIVFCDVTSRGRPLFRVTDHEFGHSWFPMVVGSDERRWGWMDEGLNTFLNQYSLLDYYGRGQVPPEKVMAGLSQFTTKQMGGALGTQPIMTHADRIRDDALGFLAYAKPGYGLMLLREYVMDPDQFDAAFRAYFDRWAYKHPKPADFFRTMEDVSGENLDWFWRSWFYETDTMDQAVGSVATGDTTRVTVAQNGELMLPVTARLTYEDGSTEQRRVPPEAFYTQDTNTLRVTDGPLQKVVLDPDQILPDMDRSNNTWTPGNGANSSEMDESSDSDQ
;
A
#
# COMPACT_ATOMS: atom_id res chain seq x y z
N GLN A 1 16.73 6.61 -20.93
CA GLN A 1 15.74 6.42 -22.00
C GLN A 1 14.51 5.75 -21.44
N HIS A 2 14.58 4.45 -21.08
CA HIS A 2 13.45 3.72 -20.48
C HIS A 2 12.65 4.52 -19.45
N SER A 3 13.32 5.01 -18.40
CA SER A 3 12.70 5.82 -17.33
C SER A 3 11.86 6.98 -17.86
N ILE A 4 12.40 7.72 -18.83
CA ILE A 4 11.75 8.91 -19.40
C ILE A 4 10.54 8.51 -20.23
N GLU A 5 10.67 7.47 -21.06
CA GLU A 5 9.56 6.95 -21.88
C GLU A 5 8.44 6.42 -21.00
N PHE A 6 8.78 5.56 -20.02
CA PHE A 6 7.82 4.99 -19.08
C PHE A 6 7.06 6.06 -18.30
N TYR A 7 7.75 7.02 -17.67
CA TYR A 7 7.08 8.08 -16.92
C TYR A 7 6.32 9.06 -17.82
N SER A 8 6.77 9.24 -19.08
CA SER A 8 6.03 10.06 -20.05
C SER A 8 4.67 9.47 -20.39
N ASP A 9 4.61 8.15 -20.53
CA ASP A 9 3.38 7.42 -20.81
C ASP A 9 2.51 7.26 -19.55
N PHE A 10 3.15 7.06 -18.40
CA PHE A 10 2.44 6.85 -17.13
C PHE A 10 1.80 8.15 -16.61
N VAL A 11 2.55 9.25 -16.60
CA VAL A 11 2.14 10.53 -15.98
C VAL A 11 1.83 11.59 -17.03
N ALA A 12 2.86 12.09 -17.72
CA ALA A 12 2.75 13.17 -18.71
C ALA A 12 4.06 13.32 -19.50
N PRO A 13 4.07 13.88 -20.72
CA PRO A 13 5.30 14.01 -21.51
C PRO A 13 6.45 14.72 -20.76
N TYR A 14 7.67 14.18 -20.91
CA TYR A 14 8.87 14.81 -20.34
C TYR A 14 9.00 16.29 -20.75
N PRO A 15 9.09 17.22 -19.80
CA PRO A 15 8.89 18.65 -20.07
C PRO A 15 10.15 19.38 -20.57
N TYR A 16 11.31 18.72 -20.57
CA TYR A 16 12.60 19.36 -20.84
C TYR A 16 13.24 18.89 -22.16
N PRO A 17 14.07 19.72 -22.81
CA PRO A 17 14.67 19.36 -24.10
C PRO A 17 15.80 18.33 -24.00
N ASN A 18 16.40 18.13 -22.82
CA ASN A 18 17.53 17.23 -22.62
C ASN A 18 17.42 16.51 -21.28
N ALA A 19 18.03 15.32 -21.20
CA ALA A 19 18.17 14.53 -19.98
C ALA A 19 19.62 14.04 -19.86
N ILE A 20 20.32 14.50 -18.84
CA ILE A 20 21.75 14.26 -18.63
C ILE A 20 21.92 13.52 -17.31
N ASN A 21 22.63 12.40 -17.32
CA ASN A 21 23.08 11.71 -16.12
C ASN A 21 24.58 11.91 -15.96
N VAL A 22 25.00 12.45 -14.82
CA VAL A 22 26.39 12.69 -14.45
C VAL A 22 26.82 11.72 -13.35
N ALA A 23 27.89 10.98 -13.60
CA ALA A 23 28.53 10.18 -12.56
C ALA A 23 29.23 11.10 -11.53
N GLY A 24 28.83 11.01 -10.27
CA GLY A 24 29.27 11.89 -9.18
C GLY A 24 29.62 11.15 -7.89
N ARG A 25 29.90 11.92 -6.82
CA ARG A 25 30.16 11.38 -5.47
C ARG A 25 28.91 11.31 -4.59
N VAL A 26 27.80 11.89 -5.04
CA VAL A 26 26.51 11.84 -4.35
C VAL A 26 25.79 10.55 -4.73
N GLN A 27 24.94 10.04 -3.83
CA GLN A 27 24.17 8.83 -4.10
C GLN A 27 23.18 9.06 -5.25
N GLY A 28 22.41 10.14 -5.14
CA GLY A 28 21.40 10.65 -6.06
C GLY A 28 21.27 12.17 -5.88
N MET A 29 20.86 12.88 -6.94
CA MET A 29 20.48 14.30 -6.90
C MET A 29 19.82 14.67 -8.23
N GLU A 30 18.69 15.37 -8.17
CA GLU A 30 17.65 15.32 -9.19
C GLU A 30 17.40 16.64 -9.93
N TYR A 31 18.39 17.52 -10.00
CA TYR A 31 18.21 18.83 -10.65
C TYR A 31 17.58 18.70 -12.05
N PRO A 32 16.66 19.60 -12.44
CA PRO A 32 16.01 19.55 -13.74
C PRO A 32 17.02 19.42 -14.89
N GLN A 33 16.80 18.43 -15.77
CA GLN A 33 17.66 18.05 -16.91
C GLN A 33 19.02 17.42 -16.57
N ILE A 34 19.52 17.53 -15.34
CA ILE A 34 20.86 17.07 -14.97
C ILE A 34 20.83 16.35 -13.63
N VAL A 35 20.77 15.02 -13.70
CA VAL A 35 20.78 14.18 -12.51
C VAL A 35 22.19 13.69 -12.21
N PHE A 36 22.51 13.51 -10.92
CA PHE A 36 23.78 12.96 -10.47
C PHE A 36 23.55 11.58 -9.84
N CYS A 37 24.33 10.59 -10.26
CA CYS A 37 24.29 9.26 -9.67
C CYS A 37 25.69 8.84 -9.23
N ASP A 38 25.78 8.01 -8.18
CA ASP A 38 27.08 7.56 -7.65
C ASP A 38 27.93 6.86 -8.73
N VAL A 39 29.20 7.31 -8.85
CA VAL A 39 30.17 6.86 -9.86
C VAL A 39 30.52 5.37 -9.77
N THR A 40 30.24 4.71 -8.64
CA THR A 40 30.49 3.28 -8.42
C THR A 40 29.27 2.42 -8.71
N SER A 41 28.08 3.01 -8.88
CA SER A 41 26.85 2.27 -9.20
C SER A 41 26.96 1.54 -10.54
N ARG A 42 26.59 0.25 -10.57
CA ARG A 42 26.59 -0.59 -11.79
C ARG A 42 25.31 -1.41 -11.89
N GLY A 43 24.99 -1.89 -13.09
CA GLY A 43 23.91 -2.86 -13.33
C GLY A 43 22.55 -2.39 -12.78
N ARG A 44 21.85 -3.29 -12.06
CA ARG A 44 20.52 -3.01 -11.50
C ARG A 44 20.50 -1.86 -10.48
N PRO A 45 21.46 -1.75 -9.54
CA PRO A 45 21.58 -0.56 -8.69
C PRO A 45 21.68 0.75 -9.47
N LEU A 46 22.50 0.81 -10.52
CA LEU A 46 22.63 2.01 -11.36
C LEU A 46 21.33 2.36 -12.06
N PHE A 47 20.65 1.36 -12.63
CA PHE A 47 19.33 1.58 -13.24
C PHE A 47 18.37 2.16 -12.21
N ARG A 48 18.26 1.53 -11.03
CA ARG A 48 17.32 1.96 -9.99
C ARG A 48 17.52 3.42 -9.57
N VAL A 49 18.76 3.82 -9.30
CA VAL A 49 19.04 5.22 -8.90
C VAL A 49 18.79 6.18 -10.07
N THR A 50 19.26 5.85 -11.28
CA THR A 50 19.04 6.71 -12.46
C THR A 50 17.55 6.89 -12.75
N ASP A 51 16.77 5.83 -12.59
CA ASP A 51 15.33 5.81 -12.79
C ASP A 51 14.60 6.63 -11.72
N HIS A 52 15.05 6.57 -10.47
CA HIS A 52 14.57 7.44 -9.38
C HIS A 52 14.87 8.90 -9.68
N GLU A 53 16.12 9.25 -9.96
CA GLU A 53 16.49 10.66 -10.19
C GLU A 53 15.77 11.29 -11.39
N PHE A 54 15.56 10.54 -12.48
CA PHE A 54 14.81 11.08 -13.62
C PHE A 54 13.32 11.17 -13.34
N GLY A 55 12.75 10.29 -12.51
CA GLY A 55 11.35 10.35 -12.11
C GLY A 55 11.00 11.65 -11.37
N HIS A 56 11.98 12.25 -10.69
CA HIS A 56 11.80 13.56 -10.06
C HIS A 56 11.48 14.69 -11.03
N SER A 57 11.69 14.50 -12.33
CA SER A 57 11.26 15.46 -13.36
C SER A 57 9.77 15.75 -13.31
N TRP A 58 8.95 14.83 -12.80
CA TRP A 58 7.51 15.04 -12.57
C TRP A 58 7.23 15.53 -11.15
N PHE A 59 7.78 14.85 -10.14
CA PHE A 59 7.62 15.17 -8.72
C PHE A 59 8.98 15.27 -8.03
N PRO A 60 9.47 16.45 -7.62
CA PRO A 60 8.74 17.71 -7.48
C PRO A 60 8.90 18.69 -8.67
N MET A 61 9.66 18.36 -9.72
CA MET A 61 10.15 19.43 -10.63
C MET A 61 9.06 20.08 -11.49
N VAL A 62 7.98 19.36 -11.83
CA VAL A 62 6.78 19.95 -12.43
C VAL A 62 5.73 20.25 -11.36
N VAL A 63 5.45 19.31 -10.47
CA VAL A 63 4.52 19.50 -9.35
C VAL A 63 5.32 19.81 -8.08
N GLY A 64 5.52 21.09 -7.78
CA GLY A 64 6.48 21.56 -6.79
C GLY A 64 6.02 21.44 -5.34
N SER A 65 6.23 20.29 -4.70
CA SER A 65 6.00 20.11 -3.26
C SER A 65 7.01 20.86 -2.38
N ASP A 66 6.64 21.06 -1.10
CA ASP A 66 7.54 21.60 -0.07
C ASP A 66 8.26 20.45 0.62
N GLU A 67 9.41 20.03 0.06
CA GLU A 67 10.22 18.87 0.51
C GLU A 67 10.54 18.93 2.02
N ARG A 68 10.72 20.15 2.56
CA ARG A 68 11.12 20.35 3.97
C ARG A 68 9.99 20.01 4.92
N ARG A 69 8.74 20.23 4.49
CA ARG A 69 7.55 19.89 5.28
C ARG A 69 7.05 18.50 4.97
N TRP A 70 7.03 18.11 3.70
CA TRP A 70 6.34 16.92 3.23
C TRP A 70 7.25 16.10 2.29
N GLY A 71 8.43 15.71 2.76
CA GLY A 71 9.42 15.01 1.93
C GLY A 71 8.89 13.73 1.26
N TRP A 72 7.83 13.12 1.79
CA TRP A 72 7.16 11.99 1.14
C TRP A 72 6.48 12.34 -0.18
N MET A 73 6.06 13.60 -0.40
CA MET A 73 5.46 14.00 -1.66
C MET A 73 6.49 13.96 -2.79
N ASP A 74 7.73 14.32 -2.49
CA ASP A 74 8.84 14.26 -3.42
C ASP A 74 9.26 12.80 -3.60
N GLU A 75 9.61 12.15 -2.48
CA GLU A 75 10.30 10.87 -2.50
C GLU A 75 9.37 9.66 -2.58
N GLY A 76 8.21 9.75 -1.96
CA GLY A 76 7.21 8.68 -1.90
C GLY A 76 6.42 8.55 -3.19
N LEU A 77 5.97 9.66 -3.78
CA LEU A 77 5.32 9.65 -5.10
C LEU A 77 6.28 9.12 -6.16
N ASN A 78 7.54 9.55 -6.11
CA ASN A 78 8.56 9.08 -7.04
C ASN A 78 8.93 7.61 -6.79
N THR A 79 9.05 7.18 -5.53
CA THR A 79 9.28 5.77 -5.18
C THR A 79 8.15 4.88 -5.70
N PHE A 80 6.90 5.32 -5.60
CA PHE A 80 5.75 4.62 -6.18
C PHE A 80 5.93 4.43 -7.70
N LEU A 81 6.21 5.50 -8.46
CA LEU A 81 6.45 5.42 -9.90
C LEU A 81 7.64 4.49 -10.24
N ASN A 82 8.71 4.57 -9.46
CA ASN A 82 9.91 3.75 -9.61
C ASN A 82 9.60 2.25 -9.50
N GLN A 83 8.67 1.82 -8.64
CA GLN A 83 8.28 0.41 -8.57
C GLN A 83 7.70 -0.10 -9.89
N TYR A 84 6.83 0.69 -10.53
CA TYR A 84 6.24 0.30 -11.82
C TYR A 84 7.22 0.38 -12.97
N SER A 85 8.12 1.38 -13.00
CA SER A 85 9.20 1.42 -14.00
C SER A 85 10.13 0.21 -13.89
N LEU A 86 10.47 -0.21 -12.66
CA LEU A 86 11.26 -1.42 -12.41
C LEU A 86 10.53 -2.70 -12.81
N LEU A 87 9.22 -2.79 -12.53
CA LEU A 87 8.37 -3.90 -12.94
C LEU A 87 8.28 -4.00 -14.46
N ASP A 88 8.13 -2.88 -15.15
CA ASP A 88 8.08 -2.84 -16.60
C ASP A 88 9.42 -3.28 -17.21
N TYR A 89 10.53 -2.68 -16.76
CA TYR A 89 11.86 -2.96 -17.32
C TYR A 89 12.37 -4.38 -17.03
N TYR A 90 12.27 -4.83 -15.78
CA TYR A 90 12.81 -6.13 -15.35
C TYR A 90 11.77 -7.23 -15.32
N GLY A 91 10.52 -6.91 -14.99
CA GLY A 91 9.43 -7.87 -14.96
C GLY A 91 8.89 -8.20 -16.34
N ARG A 92 9.02 -7.28 -17.32
CA ARG A 92 8.64 -7.50 -18.73
C ARG A 92 7.21 -8.04 -18.89
N GLY A 93 6.28 -7.56 -18.07
CA GLY A 93 4.88 -8.01 -18.03
C GLY A 93 4.67 -9.43 -17.47
N GLN A 94 5.71 -10.09 -16.95
CA GLN A 94 5.63 -11.45 -16.40
C GLN A 94 5.53 -11.48 -14.88
N VAL A 95 5.89 -10.38 -14.23
CA VAL A 95 5.83 -10.24 -12.77
C VAL A 95 4.67 -9.30 -12.45
N PRO A 96 3.59 -9.80 -11.85
CA PRO A 96 2.47 -8.95 -11.48
C PRO A 96 2.82 -8.15 -10.20
N PRO A 97 2.24 -6.94 -10.00
CA PRO A 97 2.58 -6.06 -8.88
C PRO A 97 2.49 -6.72 -7.50
N GLU A 98 1.53 -7.61 -7.29
CA GLU A 98 1.25 -8.31 -6.03
C GLU A 98 2.47 -9.13 -5.56
N LYS A 99 3.25 -9.69 -6.48
CA LYS A 99 4.48 -10.42 -6.11
C LYS A 99 5.54 -9.50 -5.51
N VAL A 100 5.63 -8.25 -6.00
CA VAL A 100 6.54 -7.25 -5.42
C VAL A 100 5.97 -6.74 -4.10
N MET A 101 4.66 -6.49 -4.05
CA MET A 101 3.98 -6.04 -2.84
C MET A 101 4.11 -7.04 -1.69
N ALA A 102 4.09 -8.35 -1.92
CA ALA A 102 4.28 -9.32 -0.85
C ALA A 102 5.65 -9.18 -0.14
N GLY A 103 6.70 -8.90 -0.90
CA GLY A 103 8.03 -8.62 -0.33
C GLY A 103 8.09 -7.26 0.39
N LEU A 104 7.44 -6.24 -0.19
CA LEU A 104 7.34 -4.91 0.42
C LEU A 104 6.49 -4.92 1.70
N SER A 105 5.43 -5.72 1.73
CA SER A 105 4.57 -5.96 2.90
C SER A 105 5.43 -6.44 4.07
N GLN A 106 6.17 -7.55 3.88
CA GLN A 106 7.00 -8.12 4.94
C GLN A 106 8.04 -7.11 5.48
N PHE A 107 8.69 -6.37 4.58
CA PHE A 107 9.62 -5.30 4.97
C PHE A 107 8.90 -4.21 5.76
N THR A 108 7.78 -3.72 5.25
CA THR A 108 7.03 -2.60 5.82
C THR A 108 6.46 -2.94 7.18
N THR A 109 5.80 -4.10 7.35
CA THR A 109 5.31 -4.60 8.64
C THR A 109 6.42 -4.59 9.70
N LYS A 110 7.59 -5.15 9.35
CA LYS A 110 8.73 -5.20 10.28
C LYS A 110 9.19 -3.80 10.71
N GLN A 111 9.21 -2.84 9.79
CA GLN A 111 9.64 -1.47 10.11
C GLN A 111 8.57 -0.71 10.89
N MET A 112 7.28 -0.91 10.58
CA MET A 112 6.15 -0.31 11.30
C MET A 112 6.15 -0.74 12.77
N GLY A 113 6.33 -2.03 13.06
CA GLY A 113 6.48 -2.55 14.44
C GLY A 113 7.83 -2.27 15.10
N GLY A 114 8.73 -1.57 14.41
CA GLY A 114 10.10 -1.31 14.85
C GLY A 114 10.39 0.16 15.12
N ALA A 115 11.67 0.48 15.34
CA ALA A 115 12.10 1.84 15.65
C ALA A 115 11.81 2.85 14.52
N LEU A 116 11.81 2.40 13.25
CA LEU A 116 11.57 3.27 12.09
C LEU A 116 10.10 3.71 11.97
N GLY A 117 9.16 2.94 12.52
CA GLY A 117 7.72 3.20 12.47
C GLY A 117 7.18 4.13 13.56
N THR A 118 8.05 4.69 14.41
CA THR A 118 7.64 5.48 15.59
C THR A 118 7.21 6.92 15.28
N GLN A 119 7.27 7.35 14.02
CA GLN A 119 6.85 8.68 13.59
C GLN A 119 5.91 8.56 12.37
N PRO A 120 4.88 9.42 12.24
CA PRO A 120 4.03 9.45 11.05
C PRO A 120 4.79 9.87 9.79
N ILE A 121 4.26 9.50 8.62
CA ILE A 121 4.76 9.96 7.30
C ILE A 121 4.69 11.49 7.21
N MET A 122 3.66 12.10 7.82
CA MET A 122 3.44 13.55 7.86
C MET A 122 4.41 14.31 8.78
N THR A 123 5.42 13.64 9.36
CA THR A 123 6.48 14.31 10.11
C THR A 123 7.31 15.18 9.16
N HIS A 124 7.57 16.44 9.55
CA HIS A 124 8.45 17.31 8.76
C HIS A 124 9.84 16.71 8.58
N ALA A 125 10.45 16.88 7.41
CA ALA A 125 11.71 16.21 7.05
C ALA A 125 12.85 16.53 8.02
N ASP A 126 12.91 17.76 8.55
CA ASP A 126 13.90 18.20 9.55
C ASP A 126 13.66 17.65 10.97
N ARG A 127 12.56 16.94 11.16
CA ARG A 127 12.15 16.31 12.43
C ARG A 127 12.01 14.79 12.32
N ILE A 128 12.15 14.24 11.12
CA ILE A 128 12.27 12.79 10.95
C ILE A 128 13.63 12.38 11.51
N ARG A 129 13.66 11.31 12.30
CA ARG A 129 14.90 10.72 12.76
C ARG A 129 15.73 10.26 11.55
N ASP A 130 17.02 10.59 11.52
CA ASP A 130 17.89 10.36 10.36
C ASP A 130 17.84 8.92 9.81
N ASP A 131 17.76 7.92 10.70
CA ASP A 131 17.68 6.50 10.33
C ASP A 131 16.30 6.05 9.81
N ALA A 132 15.26 6.85 10.06
CA ALA A 132 13.88 6.59 9.62
C ALA A 132 13.52 7.33 8.33
N LEU A 133 14.31 8.30 7.87
CA LEU A 133 14.01 9.10 6.67
C LEU A 133 13.75 8.23 5.45
N GLY A 134 14.64 7.27 5.17
CA GLY A 134 14.48 6.33 4.06
C GLY A 134 13.20 5.49 4.14
N PHE A 135 12.70 5.22 5.35
CA PHE A 135 11.44 4.49 5.53
C PHE A 135 10.22 5.40 5.38
N LEU A 136 10.21 6.55 6.06
CA LEU A 136 9.04 7.42 6.19
C LEU A 136 8.83 8.35 4.99
N ALA A 137 9.89 8.75 4.28
CA ALA A 137 9.77 9.57 3.07
C ALA A 137 9.67 8.72 1.78
N TYR A 138 10.21 7.50 1.75
CA TYR A 138 10.31 6.71 0.52
C TYR A 138 9.49 5.42 0.59
N ALA A 139 9.93 4.47 1.43
CA ALA A 139 9.43 3.10 1.35
C ALA A 139 7.97 2.94 1.81
N LYS A 140 7.61 3.48 2.98
CA LYS A 140 6.24 3.39 3.51
C LYS A 140 5.22 4.13 2.63
N PRO A 141 5.47 5.37 2.17
CA PRO A 141 4.56 6.04 1.24
C PRO A 141 4.45 5.33 -0.12
N GLY A 142 5.58 4.92 -0.70
CA GLY A 142 5.59 4.24 -2.01
C GLY A 142 4.80 2.93 -1.99
N TYR A 143 5.01 2.10 -0.97
CA TYR A 143 4.21 0.88 -0.77
C TYR A 143 2.75 1.16 -0.43
N GLY A 144 2.46 2.20 0.36
CA GLY A 144 1.09 2.62 0.63
C GLY A 144 0.32 3.01 -0.64
N LEU A 145 0.96 3.70 -1.57
CA LEU A 145 0.34 4.05 -2.85
C LEU A 145 0.15 2.84 -3.77
N MET A 146 1.05 1.85 -3.71
CA MET A 146 0.81 0.56 -4.38
C MET A 146 -0.39 -0.18 -3.77
N LEU A 147 -0.50 -0.24 -2.44
CA LEU A 147 -1.68 -0.78 -1.76
C LEU A 147 -2.96 -0.06 -2.19
N LEU A 148 -2.90 1.27 -2.25
CA LEU A 148 -4.04 2.08 -2.65
C LEU A 148 -4.48 1.76 -4.08
N ARG A 149 -3.54 1.66 -5.03
CA ARG A 149 -3.79 1.37 -6.45
C ARG A 149 -4.24 -0.07 -6.71
N GLU A 150 -3.53 -1.05 -6.16
CA GLU A 150 -3.70 -2.46 -6.53
C GLU A 150 -4.76 -3.18 -5.69
N TYR A 151 -5.05 -2.66 -4.49
CA TYR A 151 -5.83 -3.42 -3.52
C TYR A 151 -6.99 -2.66 -2.90
N VAL A 152 -6.87 -1.36 -2.64
CA VAL A 152 -7.97 -0.56 -2.07
C VAL A 152 -8.91 -0.10 -3.17
N MET A 153 -8.37 0.56 -4.18
CA MET A 153 -9.07 1.11 -5.34
C MET A 153 -8.97 0.19 -6.57
N ASP A 154 -9.73 0.51 -7.60
CA ASP A 154 -9.47 -0.01 -8.95
C ASP A 154 -8.26 0.71 -9.59
N PRO A 155 -7.32 -0.01 -10.23
CA PRO A 155 -6.13 0.59 -10.83
C PRO A 155 -6.42 1.69 -11.86
N ASP A 156 -7.47 1.56 -12.68
CA ASP A 156 -7.79 2.57 -13.70
C ASP A 156 -8.34 3.84 -13.05
N GLN A 157 -9.12 3.70 -11.96
CA GLN A 157 -9.59 4.84 -11.17
C GLN A 157 -8.43 5.56 -10.47
N PHE A 158 -7.51 4.81 -9.86
CA PHE A 158 -6.31 5.37 -9.26
C PHE A 158 -5.48 6.13 -10.30
N ASP A 159 -5.22 5.51 -11.46
CA ASP A 159 -4.39 6.10 -12.50
C ASP A 159 -5.03 7.38 -13.09
N ALA A 160 -6.35 7.38 -13.26
CA ALA A 160 -7.08 8.57 -13.67
C ALA A 160 -6.95 9.70 -12.64
N ALA A 161 -7.09 9.39 -11.35
CA ALA A 161 -6.99 10.36 -10.27
C ALA A 161 -5.56 10.89 -10.09
N PHE A 162 -4.55 10.03 -10.22
CA PHE A 162 -3.14 10.38 -10.15
C PHE A 162 -2.73 11.32 -11.30
N ARG A 163 -3.18 11.04 -12.54
CA ARG A 163 -2.98 11.95 -13.68
C ARG A 163 -3.71 13.28 -13.49
N ALA A 164 -4.94 13.25 -12.99
CA ALA A 164 -5.67 14.47 -12.69
C ALA A 164 -4.99 15.33 -11.61
N TYR A 165 -4.33 14.72 -10.62
CA TYR A 165 -3.50 15.43 -9.66
C TYR A 165 -2.32 16.13 -10.35
N PHE A 166 -1.61 15.42 -11.22
CA PHE A 166 -0.55 16.03 -12.02
C PHE A 166 -1.07 17.22 -12.84
N ASP A 167 -2.16 17.04 -13.60
CA ASP A 167 -2.71 18.10 -14.46
C ASP A 167 -3.18 19.34 -13.66
N ARG A 168 -3.81 19.12 -12.50
CA ARG A 168 -4.29 20.22 -11.64
C ARG A 168 -3.14 21.03 -11.06
N TRP A 169 -2.03 20.38 -10.74
CA TRP A 169 -0.94 20.94 -9.94
C TRP A 169 0.38 21.12 -10.67
N ALA A 170 0.44 20.80 -11.96
CA ALA A 170 1.58 21.11 -12.82
C ALA A 170 1.92 22.60 -12.72
N TYR A 171 3.19 22.88 -12.44
CA TYR A 171 3.77 24.21 -12.22
C TYR A 171 3.17 24.98 -11.04
N LYS A 172 2.65 24.27 -10.03
CA LYS A 172 2.10 24.83 -8.78
C LYS A 172 2.72 24.13 -7.56
N HIS A 173 2.28 24.57 -6.37
CA HIS A 173 2.78 24.08 -5.08
C HIS A 173 1.67 23.45 -4.23
N PRO A 174 1.28 22.19 -4.50
CA PRO A 174 0.26 21.50 -3.70
C PRO A 174 0.75 21.18 -2.29
N LYS A 175 -0.21 21.01 -1.38
CA LYS A 175 -0.03 20.39 -0.06
C LYS A 175 -0.56 18.95 -0.09
N PRO A 176 -0.27 18.12 0.93
CA PRO A 176 -0.82 16.77 1.05
C PRO A 176 -2.35 16.69 0.86
N ALA A 177 -3.08 17.65 1.44
CA ALA A 177 -4.54 17.71 1.31
C ALA A 177 -5.02 17.91 -0.14
N ASP A 178 -4.23 18.55 -1.00
CA ASP A 178 -4.56 18.74 -2.41
C ASP A 178 -4.42 17.44 -3.21
N PHE A 179 -3.43 16.61 -2.86
CA PHE A 179 -3.28 15.25 -3.37
C PHE A 179 -4.46 14.38 -2.91
N PHE A 180 -4.69 14.27 -1.59
CA PHE A 180 -5.76 13.45 -1.02
C PHE A 180 -7.14 13.78 -1.62
N ARG A 181 -7.49 15.09 -1.66
CA ARG A 181 -8.75 15.54 -2.25
C ARG A 181 -8.86 15.25 -3.74
N THR A 182 -7.76 15.31 -4.49
CA THR A 182 -7.81 14.97 -5.92
C THR A 182 -8.03 13.48 -6.12
N MET A 183 -7.38 12.64 -5.31
CA MET A 183 -7.59 11.19 -5.34
C MET A 183 -9.06 10.84 -5.09
N GLU A 184 -9.67 11.43 -4.05
CA GLU A 184 -11.08 11.19 -3.70
C GLU A 184 -12.07 11.80 -4.71
N ASP A 185 -11.86 13.05 -5.13
CA ASP A 185 -12.76 13.75 -6.07
C ASP A 185 -12.88 13.03 -7.42
N VAL A 186 -11.77 12.49 -7.93
CA VAL A 186 -11.75 11.83 -9.25
C VAL A 186 -12.19 10.38 -9.18
N SER A 187 -11.81 9.65 -8.13
CA SER A 187 -12.22 8.26 -7.96
C SER A 187 -13.66 8.09 -7.46
N GLY A 188 -14.17 9.07 -6.70
CA GLY A 188 -15.44 8.96 -6.00
C GLY A 188 -15.37 8.10 -4.72
N GLU A 189 -14.19 7.61 -4.36
CA GLU A 189 -13.96 6.82 -3.15
C GLU A 189 -13.81 7.72 -1.92
N ASN A 190 -14.28 7.25 -0.76
CA ASN A 190 -13.95 7.86 0.53
C ASN A 190 -12.70 7.19 1.09
N LEU A 191 -11.61 7.95 1.18
CA LEU A 191 -10.28 7.46 1.55
C LEU A 191 -9.77 8.09 2.86
N ASP A 192 -10.61 8.85 3.57
CA ASP A 192 -10.27 9.52 4.83
C ASP A 192 -9.63 8.56 5.85
N TRP A 193 -10.17 7.35 5.96
CA TRP A 193 -9.66 6.30 6.84
C TRP A 193 -8.23 5.88 6.46
N PHE A 194 -7.94 5.76 5.15
CA PHE A 194 -6.63 5.40 4.64
C PHE A 194 -5.63 6.53 4.89
N TRP A 195 -5.99 7.77 4.55
CA TRP A 195 -5.12 8.92 4.75
C TRP A 195 -4.75 9.11 6.21
N ARG A 196 -5.73 9.03 7.10
CA ARG A 196 -5.50 9.22 8.53
C ARG A 196 -4.55 8.16 9.07
N SER A 197 -4.91 6.88 8.99
CA SER A 197 -4.13 5.81 9.62
C SER A 197 -2.77 5.61 8.93
N TRP A 198 -2.68 5.76 7.61
CA TRP A 198 -1.43 5.52 6.89
C TRP A 198 -0.44 6.70 6.99
N PHE A 199 -0.91 7.93 6.84
CA PHE A 199 -0.05 9.12 6.72
C PHE A 199 0.09 9.93 8.00
N TYR A 200 -1.00 10.11 8.76
CA TYR A 200 -1.03 10.97 9.93
C TYR A 200 -0.75 10.24 11.24
N GLU A 201 -1.05 8.95 11.31
CA GLU A 201 -0.86 8.12 12.50
C GLU A 201 0.31 7.11 12.32
N THR A 202 0.60 6.40 13.40
CA THR A 202 1.56 5.26 13.42
C THR A 202 0.83 3.91 13.50
N ASP A 203 -0.45 3.89 13.15
CA ASP A 203 -1.32 2.73 13.24
C ASP A 203 -0.73 1.51 12.50
N THR A 204 -0.89 0.33 13.06
CA THR A 204 -0.50 -0.95 12.44
C THR A 204 -1.71 -1.83 12.19
N MET A 205 -1.61 -2.72 11.21
CA MET A 205 -2.70 -3.64 10.86
C MET A 205 -2.46 -5.01 11.49
N ASP A 206 -3.50 -5.62 12.06
CA ASP A 206 -3.51 -7.01 12.49
C ASP A 206 -4.93 -7.54 12.32
N GLN A 207 -5.14 -8.46 11.38
CA GLN A 207 -6.45 -9.05 11.13
C GLN A 207 -6.41 -10.57 11.25
N ALA A 208 -7.31 -11.07 12.09
CA ALA A 208 -7.34 -12.48 12.46
C ALA A 208 -8.62 -13.18 11.97
N VAL A 209 -8.50 -14.47 11.70
CA VAL A 209 -9.67 -15.36 11.73
C VAL A 209 -10.01 -15.60 13.20
N GLY A 210 -10.93 -14.83 13.75
CA GLY A 210 -11.29 -14.87 15.17
C GLY A 210 -12.00 -16.16 15.58
N SER A 211 -13.03 -16.58 14.84
CA SER A 211 -13.72 -17.84 15.09
C SER A 211 -14.40 -18.37 13.83
N VAL A 212 -14.59 -19.69 13.77
CA VAL A 212 -15.41 -20.33 12.74
C VAL A 212 -16.40 -21.26 13.43
N ALA A 213 -17.65 -20.82 13.50
CA ALA A 213 -18.74 -21.61 14.08
C ALA A 213 -19.49 -22.34 12.96
N THR A 214 -19.46 -23.67 13.00
CA THR A 214 -20.15 -24.53 12.04
C THR A 214 -21.60 -24.81 12.50
N GLY A 215 -22.50 -24.99 11.54
CA GLY A 215 -23.93 -25.23 11.73
C GLY A 215 -24.64 -25.18 10.36
N ASP A 216 -25.97 -24.98 10.34
CA ASP A 216 -26.74 -24.80 9.09
C ASP A 216 -26.20 -23.64 8.23
N THR A 217 -25.58 -22.65 8.87
CA THR A 217 -24.79 -21.60 8.23
C THR A 217 -23.48 -21.48 8.98
N THR A 218 -22.36 -21.63 8.27
CA THR A 218 -21.04 -21.42 8.88
C THR A 218 -20.80 -19.92 9.05
N ARG A 219 -20.40 -19.51 10.26
CA ARG A 219 -20.09 -18.11 10.59
C ARG A 219 -18.59 -17.97 10.78
N VAL A 220 -17.95 -17.23 9.88
CA VAL A 220 -16.52 -16.90 9.94
C VAL A 220 -16.39 -15.48 10.49
N THR A 221 -15.88 -15.35 11.70
CA THR A 221 -15.60 -14.05 12.33
C THR A 221 -14.21 -13.59 11.92
N VAL A 222 -14.13 -12.44 11.27
CA VAL A 222 -12.90 -11.70 11.01
C VAL A 222 -12.75 -10.65 12.11
N ALA A 223 -11.62 -10.63 12.79
CA ALA A 223 -11.31 -9.65 13.83
C ALA A 223 -10.29 -8.63 13.33
N GLN A 224 -10.43 -7.39 13.77
CA GLN A 224 -9.49 -6.29 13.58
C GLN A 224 -8.84 -5.98 14.93
N ASN A 225 -7.60 -6.43 15.11
CA ASN A 225 -6.86 -6.26 16.36
C ASN A 225 -5.97 -5.01 16.34
N GLY A 226 -5.62 -4.52 15.15
CA GLY A 226 -4.83 -3.29 14.96
C GLY A 226 -5.69 -2.07 14.59
N GLU A 227 -5.11 -0.89 14.68
CA GLU A 227 -5.80 0.37 14.40
C GLU A 227 -5.86 0.72 12.90
N LEU A 228 -4.91 0.20 12.10
CA LEU A 228 -4.91 0.41 10.66
C LEU A 228 -5.94 -0.52 10.01
N MET A 229 -7.09 0.05 9.67
CA MET A 229 -8.15 -0.63 8.96
C MET A 229 -7.85 -0.64 7.46
N LEU A 230 -7.61 -1.82 6.89
CA LEU A 230 -7.62 -2.05 5.45
C LEU A 230 -8.77 -3.02 5.12
N PRO A 231 -9.34 -2.97 3.89
CA PRO A 231 -10.15 -4.08 3.41
C PRO A 231 -9.36 -5.38 3.49
N VAL A 232 -10.05 -6.52 3.57
CA VAL A 232 -9.37 -7.83 3.58
C VAL A 232 -10.10 -8.90 2.81
N THR A 233 -9.34 -9.63 2.04
CA THR A 233 -9.81 -10.77 1.26
C THR A 233 -9.68 -12.03 2.09
N ALA A 234 -10.80 -12.68 2.36
CA ALA A 234 -10.87 -14.02 2.90
C ALA A 234 -11.01 -15.04 1.75
N ARG A 235 -10.03 -15.93 1.60
CA ARG A 235 -10.14 -17.11 0.75
C ARG A 235 -10.74 -18.26 1.56
N LEU A 236 -11.93 -18.68 1.16
CA LEU A 236 -12.67 -19.80 1.71
C LEU A 236 -12.38 -21.04 0.85
N THR A 237 -11.98 -22.15 1.47
CA THR A 237 -11.79 -23.44 0.80
C THR A 237 -12.77 -24.44 1.39
N TYR A 238 -13.61 -25.02 0.54
CA TYR A 238 -14.64 -25.98 0.91
C TYR A 238 -14.08 -27.42 0.94
N GLU A 239 -14.75 -28.33 1.64
CA GLU A 239 -14.32 -29.74 1.70
C GLU A 239 -14.32 -30.46 0.36
N ASP A 240 -15.10 -29.99 -0.62
CA ASP A 240 -15.12 -30.49 -1.99
C ASP A 240 -13.92 -30.00 -2.84
N GLY A 241 -13.07 -29.14 -2.26
CA GLY A 241 -11.89 -28.56 -2.90
C GLY A 241 -12.16 -27.28 -3.69
N SER A 242 -13.42 -26.83 -3.81
CA SER A 242 -13.74 -25.54 -4.41
C SER A 242 -13.30 -24.38 -3.52
N THR A 243 -13.15 -23.19 -4.11
CA THR A 243 -12.73 -21.99 -3.39
C THR A 243 -13.54 -20.78 -3.77
N GLU A 244 -13.75 -19.89 -2.81
CA GLU A 244 -14.39 -18.59 -2.99
C GLU A 244 -13.53 -17.50 -2.32
N GLN A 245 -13.57 -16.28 -2.85
CA GLN A 245 -12.99 -15.11 -2.18
C GLN A 245 -14.10 -14.15 -1.78
N ARG A 246 -14.07 -13.69 -0.52
CA ARG A 246 -14.97 -12.65 -0.01
C ARG A 246 -14.16 -11.51 0.56
N ARG A 247 -14.54 -10.28 0.22
CA ARG A 247 -13.87 -9.07 0.72
C ARG A 247 -14.68 -8.50 1.88
N VAL A 248 -14.00 -8.27 3.01
CA VAL A 248 -14.53 -7.49 4.13
C VAL A 248 -14.04 -6.04 3.93
N PRO A 249 -14.96 -5.07 3.79
CA PRO A 249 -14.57 -3.68 3.57
C PRO A 249 -14.16 -3.01 4.90
N PRO A 250 -13.33 -1.96 4.90
CA PRO A 250 -12.85 -1.32 6.13
C PRO A 250 -13.99 -0.75 6.99
N GLU A 251 -15.10 -0.33 6.37
CA GLU A 251 -16.32 0.19 7.03
C GLU A 251 -16.95 -0.84 7.97
N ALA A 252 -16.70 -2.14 7.76
CA ALA A 252 -17.20 -3.20 8.63
C ALA A 252 -16.65 -3.08 10.07
N PHE A 253 -15.57 -2.32 10.26
CA PHE A 253 -14.86 -2.16 11.52
C PHE A 253 -14.99 -0.77 12.16
N TYR A 254 -15.80 0.14 11.59
CA TYR A 254 -15.87 1.53 12.08
C TYR A 254 -16.44 1.68 13.50
N THR A 255 -17.31 0.77 13.93
CA THR A 255 -17.96 0.81 15.25
C THR A 255 -17.78 -0.46 16.06
N GLN A 256 -17.00 -1.41 15.54
CA GLN A 256 -16.84 -2.74 16.13
C GLN A 256 -15.54 -3.36 15.62
N ASP A 257 -14.92 -4.23 16.43
CA ASP A 257 -13.63 -4.83 16.09
C ASP A 257 -13.78 -6.18 15.35
N THR A 258 -15.01 -6.56 14.98
CA THR A 258 -15.27 -7.84 14.31
C THR A 258 -16.33 -7.71 13.23
N ASN A 259 -16.21 -8.54 12.20
CA ASN A 259 -17.23 -8.73 11.16
C ASN A 259 -17.44 -10.22 10.87
N THR A 260 -18.69 -10.64 10.68
CA THR A 260 -19.02 -12.05 10.42
C THR A 260 -19.42 -12.28 8.98
N LEU A 261 -18.66 -13.13 8.28
CA LEU A 261 -19.03 -13.68 6.99
C LEU A 261 -19.93 -14.92 7.21
N ARG A 262 -21.09 -14.95 6.54
CA ARG A 262 -22.04 -16.07 6.58
C ARG A 262 -21.89 -16.95 5.35
N VAL A 263 -21.52 -18.21 5.53
CA VAL A 263 -21.22 -19.16 4.45
C VAL A 263 -22.26 -20.27 4.43
N THR A 264 -22.90 -20.47 3.27
CA THR A 264 -24.00 -21.43 3.07
C THR A 264 -23.72 -22.47 1.99
N ASP A 265 -22.61 -22.32 1.26
CA ASP A 265 -22.31 -23.12 0.06
C ASP A 265 -21.67 -24.48 0.37
N GLY A 266 -21.38 -24.76 1.64
CA GLY A 266 -20.89 -26.05 2.11
C GLY A 266 -20.01 -25.93 3.35
N PRO A 267 -19.55 -27.08 3.90
CA PRO A 267 -18.59 -27.10 5.00
C PRO A 267 -17.22 -26.58 4.54
N LEU A 268 -16.57 -25.81 5.42
CA LEU A 268 -15.25 -25.22 5.16
C LEU A 268 -14.13 -26.13 5.65
N GLN A 269 -13.12 -26.32 4.81
CA GLN A 269 -11.86 -26.97 5.14
C GLN A 269 -10.77 -25.97 5.55
N LYS A 270 -10.83 -24.73 5.04
CA LYS A 270 -9.82 -23.70 5.34
C LYS A 270 -10.38 -22.29 5.14
N VAL A 271 -9.91 -21.36 5.96
CA VAL A 271 -10.05 -19.91 5.76
C VAL A 271 -8.67 -19.29 5.80
N VAL A 272 -8.36 -18.40 4.86
CA VAL A 272 -7.11 -17.62 4.83
C VAL A 272 -7.43 -16.15 4.56
N LEU A 273 -7.06 -15.27 5.46
CA LEU A 273 -7.05 -13.82 5.24
C LEU A 273 -5.76 -13.39 4.53
N ASP A 274 -5.85 -12.41 3.63
CA ASP A 274 -4.73 -11.91 2.83
C ASP A 274 -3.93 -13.06 2.17
N PRO A 275 -4.58 -13.90 1.35
CA PRO A 275 -3.96 -15.12 0.84
C PRO A 275 -2.75 -14.88 -0.07
N ASP A 276 -2.63 -13.67 -0.62
CA ASP A 276 -1.53 -13.26 -1.50
C ASP A 276 -0.43 -12.51 -0.72
N GLN A 277 -0.61 -12.34 0.59
CA GLN A 277 0.34 -11.77 1.55
C GLN A 277 0.78 -10.35 1.20
N ILE A 278 -0.12 -9.55 0.66
CA ILE A 278 0.17 -8.20 0.20
C ILE A 278 -0.17 -7.13 1.23
N LEU A 279 -0.84 -7.46 2.35
CA LEU A 279 -1.19 -6.51 3.41
C LEU A 279 -0.12 -6.46 4.50
N PRO A 280 0.15 -5.32 5.16
CA PRO A 280 1.21 -5.19 6.16
C PRO A 280 0.77 -5.72 7.55
N ASP A 281 0.30 -6.96 7.59
CA ASP A 281 -0.26 -7.60 8.79
C ASP A 281 0.83 -7.95 9.82
N MET A 282 0.65 -7.49 11.06
CA MET A 282 1.57 -7.66 12.19
C MET A 282 1.65 -9.10 12.72
N ASP A 283 0.60 -9.90 12.60
CA ASP A 283 0.56 -11.28 13.08
C ASP A 283 -0.14 -12.22 12.10
N ARG A 284 0.57 -12.55 11.02
CA ARG A 284 0.12 -13.52 10.01
C ARG A 284 -0.20 -14.93 10.55
N SER A 285 0.20 -15.25 11.79
CA SER A 285 -0.07 -16.58 12.36
C SER A 285 -1.55 -16.79 12.69
N ASN A 286 -2.30 -15.69 12.87
CA ASN A 286 -3.72 -15.70 13.19
C ASN A 286 -4.64 -15.56 11.95
N ASN A 287 -4.06 -15.42 10.74
CA ASN A 287 -4.79 -15.20 9.48
C ASN A 287 -5.37 -16.50 8.87
N THR A 288 -5.05 -17.66 9.44
CA THR A 288 -5.48 -18.96 8.89
C THR A 288 -6.24 -19.79 9.91
N TRP A 289 -7.37 -20.32 9.48
CA TRP A 289 -8.12 -21.33 10.20
C TRP A 289 -8.20 -22.64 9.42
N THR A 290 -8.09 -23.75 10.13
CA THR A 290 -8.42 -25.12 9.66
C THR A 290 -9.17 -25.86 10.77
N PRO A 291 -10.04 -26.82 10.44
CA PRO A 291 -10.68 -27.69 11.43
C PRO A 291 -9.65 -28.27 12.41
N GLY A 292 -9.90 -28.11 13.72
CA GLY A 292 -9.02 -28.61 14.79
C GLY A 292 -7.89 -27.68 15.23
N ASN A 293 -7.66 -26.53 14.56
CA ASN A 293 -6.59 -25.58 14.92
C ASN A 293 -7.10 -24.19 15.36
N GLY A 294 -8.43 -23.97 15.35
CA GLY A 294 -9.04 -22.70 15.75
C GLY A 294 -9.25 -22.59 17.26
N ALA A 295 -8.75 -21.51 17.87
CA ALA A 295 -9.12 -21.14 19.23
C ALA A 295 -10.65 -20.93 19.31
N ASN A 296 -11.29 -21.62 20.26
CA ASN A 296 -12.72 -21.61 20.56
C ASN A 296 -13.67 -22.15 19.47
N SER A 297 -13.73 -23.48 19.39
CA SER A 297 -15.01 -24.17 19.19
C SER A 297 -15.87 -24.02 20.45
N SER A 298 -16.50 -22.86 20.65
CA SER A 298 -17.66 -22.81 21.54
C SER A 298 -18.86 -23.26 20.73
N GLU A 299 -19.30 -24.50 20.94
CA GLU A 299 -20.67 -24.90 20.64
C GLU A 299 -21.58 -23.81 21.24
N MET A 300 -22.34 -23.11 20.40
CA MET A 300 -23.44 -22.28 20.90
C MET A 300 -24.48 -23.26 21.43
N ASP A 301 -24.50 -23.45 22.74
CA ASP A 301 -25.62 -24.08 23.43
C ASP A 301 -26.89 -23.30 23.08
N GLU A 302 -27.82 -23.99 22.43
CA GLU A 302 -29.23 -23.61 22.40
C GLU A 302 -29.75 -23.63 23.84
N SER A 303 -29.65 -22.50 24.54
CA SER A 303 -30.45 -22.27 25.74
C SER A 303 -31.66 -21.43 25.37
N SER A 304 -32.78 -22.13 25.31
CA SER A 304 -34.12 -21.61 25.51
C SER A 304 -34.24 -20.88 26.85
N ASP A 305 -34.71 -19.64 26.83
CA ASP A 305 -35.61 -19.05 27.83
C ASP A 305 -36.17 -17.76 27.21
N SER A 306 -37.47 -17.63 26.89
CA SER A 306 -38.65 -17.69 27.75
C SER A 306 -38.70 -16.56 28.80
N ASP A 307 -39.64 -15.64 28.56
CA ASP A 307 -40.23 -14.63 29.47
C ASP A 307 -39.34 -13.69 30.31
N GLN A 308 -39.25 -12.41 29.92
CA GLN A 308 -39.87 -11.24 30.59
C GLN A 308 -39.54 -9.92 29.90
#